data_AF-A0A6A0A8B4-F1
#
_entry.id   AF-A0A6A0A8B4-F1
#
_cell.length_a   1.000
_cell.length_b   1.000
_cell.length_c   1.000
_cell.angle_alpha   90.00
_cell.angle_beta   90.00
_cell.angle_gamma   90.00
#
_symmetry.space_group_name_H-M   'P 1'
#
loop_
_entity.id
_entity.type
_entity.pdbx_description
1 polymer ?
#
loop_
_entity_poly.entity_id
_entity_poly.type
_entity_poly.pdbx_seq_one_letter_code
_entity_poly.pdbx_strand_id
1 'polypeptide(L)'
;MPQDAPRIPTPAQPQVTPGAATAEALLQTVEVEVPHDMVPPVYLYYQLPWFYQNHKRYVRSISWSQMAGAAGPLEPLPSCEPQRYLGGRRDASLPDQAAIHPCGLIPSSLFNDSFSLHQTCDDAALSGHIPLHLDVAFRSELATALFSNPRNATNFNT
;
A
#
# COMPACT_ATOMS: atom_id res chain seq x y z
N MET A 1 2.86 1.56 33.33
CA MET A 1 3.42 0.90 32.12
C MET A 1 4.48 1.84 31.57
N PRO A 2 5.74 1.42 31.41
CA PRO A 2 6.77 2.34 30.96
C PRO A 2 6.50 2.68 29.49
N GLN A 3 6.09 3.93 29.27
CA GLN A 3 6.01 4.56 27.97
C GLN A 3 7.39 5.15 27.70
N ASP A 4 8.23 4.43 26.97
CA ASP A 4 9.26 5.04 26.12
C ASP A 4 9.91 3.91 25.32
N ALA A 5 9.21 3.49 24.27
CA ALA A 5 9.91 2.88 23.15
C ALA A 5 10.79 3.98 22.52
N PRO A 6 12.06 3.70 22.16
CA PRO A 6 12.91 4.68 21.52
C PRO A 6 12.21 5.21 20.27
N ARG A 7 11.82 6.49 20.28
CA ARG A 7 11.32 7.17 19.08
C ARG A 7 12.52 7.36 18.18
N ILE A 8 12.53 6.66 17.06
CA ILE A 8 13.42 6.98 15.95
C ILE A 8 13.17 8.47 15.63
N PRO A 9 14.21 9.32 15.59
CA PRO A 9 14.05 10.72 15.23
C PRO A 9 13.32 10.77 13.90
N THR A 10 12.23 11.55 13.84
CA THR A 10 11.45 11.70 12.61
C THR A 10 12.41 12.20 11.53
N PRO A 11 12.67 11.41 10.46
CA PRO A 11 13.51 11.90 9.39
C PRO A 11 12.89 13.20 8.88
N ALA A 12 13.74 14.21 8.68
CA ALA A 12 13.30 15.47 8.10
C ALA A 12 12.55 15.14 6.81
N GLN A 13 11.29 15.58 6.70
CA GLN A 13 10.53 15.33 5.48
C GLN A 13 11.34 15.88 4.30
N PRO A 14 11.55 15.09 3.23
CA PRO A 14 12.19 15.62 2.03
C PRO A 14 11.44 16.88 1.62
N GLN A 15 12.17 17.99 1.52
CA GLN A 15 11.61 19.26 1.04
C GLN A 15 11.26 19.06 -0.43
N VAL A 16 9.99 18.72 -0.71
CA VAL A 16 9.49 18.64 -2.09
C VAL A 16 9.42 20.08 -2.62
N THR A 17 10.43 20.48 -3.38
CA THR A 17 10.36 21.71 -4.17
C THR A 17 9.33 21.50 -5.27
N PRO A 18 8.33 22.40 -5.42
CA PRO A 18 7.31 22.26 -6.45
C PRO A 18 7.93 22.69 -7.79
N GLY A 19 8.65 21.76 -8.42
CA GLY A 19 9.29 21.96 -9.71
C GLY A 19 9.39 20.63 -10.44
N ALA A 20 8.38 20.35 -11.27
CA ALA A 20 8.37 19.29 -12.28
C ALA A 20 8.93 17.93 -11.80
N ALA A 21 8.18 17.24 -10.95
CA ALA A 21 8.38 15.81 -10.74
C ALA A 21 8.01 15.06 -12.04
N THR A 22 9.01 14.82 -12.89
CA THR A 22 8.98 13.66 -13.77
C THR A 22 8.82 12.42 -12.88
N ALA A 23 8.04 11.43 -13.33
CA ALA A 23 7.66 10.24 -12.57
C ALA A 23 8.86 9.27 -12.36
N GLU A 24 9.91 9.76 -11.73
CA GLU A 24 11.08 8.98 -11.32
C GLU A 24 10.97 8.73 -9.81
N ALA A 25 11.19 7.48 -9.42
CA ALA A 25 11.20 7.09 -8.02
C ALA A 25 12.37 7.79 -7.31
N LEU A 26 12.06 8.65 -6.33
CA LEU A 26 13.07 9.24 -5.46
C LEU A 26 13.60 8.14 -4.53
N LEU A 27 14.91 7.89 -4.60
CA LEU A 27 15.59 6.96 -3.69
C LEU A 27 16.13 7.75 -2.49
N GLN A 28 15.75 7.33 -1.28
CA GLN A 28 16.22 7.92 -0.04
C GLN A 28 16.81 6.84 0.87
N THR A 29 18.07 7.02 1.28
CA THR A 29 18.74 6.16 2.24
C THR A 29 18.67 6.78 3.62
N VAL A 30 18.26 5.99 4.61
CA VAL A 30 18.25 6.39 6.03
C VAL A 30 19.08 5.37 6.80
N GLU A 31 20.11 5.86 7.50
CA GLU A 31 20.94 5.04 8.37
C GLU A 31 20.34 5.04 9.77
N VAL A 32 20.21 3.84 10.35
CA VAL A 32 19.65 3.64 11.68
C VAL A 32 20.61 2.77 12.48
N GLU A 33 21.10 3.29 13.60
CA GLU A 33 21.92 2.53 14.52
C GLU A 33 21.03 1.63 15.40
N VAL A 34 21.33 0.33 15.41
CA VAL A 34 20.66 -0.66 16.25
C VAL A 34 21.62 -1.07 17.35
N PRO A 35 21.44 -0.58 18.60
CA PRO A 35 22.45 -0.74 19.65
C PRO A 35 22.50 -2.14 20.29
N HIS A 36 21.48 -2.96 20.08
CA HIS A 36 21.37 -4.29 20.68
C HIS A 36 20.82 -5.30 19.67
N ASP A 37 21.24 -6.55 19.79
CA ASP A 37 20.77 -7.64 18.93
C ASP A 37 19.25 -7.84 19.06
N MET A 38 18.58 -7.96 17.93
CA MET A 38 17.14 -8.24 17.86
C MET A 38 16.89 -9.74 17.84
N VAL A 39 16.08 -10.23 18.78
CA VAL A 39 15.64 -11.64 18.80
C VAL A 39 14.51 -11.83 17.78
N PRO A 40 14.55 -12.86 16.91
CA PRO A 40 13.48 -13.11 15.96
C PRO A 40 12.17 -13.53 16.66
N PRO A 41 10.99 -13.22 16.07
CA PRO A 41 10.78 -12.58 14.77
C PRO A 41 10.88 -11.04 14.82
N VAL A 42 11.51 -10.46 13.79
CA VAL A 42 11.64 -9.01 13.60
C VAL A 42 10.65 -8.54 12.54
N TYR A 43 9.96 -7.43 12.81
CA TYR A 43 8.95 -6.86 11.92
C TYR A 43 9.30 -5.43 11.53
N LEU A 44 9.07 -5.08 10.26
CA LEU A 44 9.18 -3.72 9.75
C LEU A 44 7.78 -3.11 9.64
N TYR A 45 7.57 -1.97 10.28
CA TYR A 45 6.31 -1.21 10.20
C TYR A 45 6.56 0.16 9.58
N TYR A 46 5.66 0.59 8.70
CA TYR A 46 5.60 1.96 8.22
C TYR A 46 4.51 2.72 8.97
N GLN A 47 4.75 4.01 9.21
CA GLN A 47 3.79 4.89 9.87
C GLN A 47 3.48 6.09 8.97
N LEU A 48 2.19 6.34 8.77
CA LEU A 48 1.70 7.50 8.05
C LEU A 48 1.07 8.49 9.04
N PRO A 49 1.82 9.50 9.51
CA PRO A 49 1.23 10.54 10.34
C PRO A 49 0.24 11.37 9.50
N TRP A 50 -0.81 11.86 10.15
CA TRP A 50 -1.80 12.76 9.53
C TRP A 50 -2.62 12.14 8.38
N PHE A 51 -2.70 10.80 8.30
CA PHE A 51 -3.55 10.09 7.35
C PHE A 51 -4.82 9.54 8.02
N TYR A 52 -5.96 10.20 7.81
CA TYR A 52 -7.23 9.92 8.49
C TYR A 52 -8.05 8.81 7.81
N GLN A 53 -7.59 7.57 7.92
CA GLN A 53 -8.29 6.39 7.36
C GLN A 53 -9.67 6.14 8.01
N ASN A 54 -9.95 6.70 9.17
CA ASN A 54 -11.21 6.51 9.89
C ASN A 54 -12.36 7.43 9.41
N HIS A 55 -12.12 8.33 8.44
CA HIS A 55 -13.18 9.21 7.95
C HIS A 55 -14.33 8.39 7.32
N LYS A 56 -15.59 8.64 7.74
CA LYS A 56 -16.77 7.83 7.34
C LYS A 56 -16.88 7.63 5.82
N ARG A 57 -16.58 8.66 5.02
CA ARG A 57 -16.60 8.55 3.55
C ARG A 57 -15.48 7.66 3.02
N TYR A 58 -14.30 7.72 3.63
CA TYR A 58 -13.14 6.91 3.24
C TYR A 58 -13.42 5.42 3.52
N VAL A 59 -13.85 5.09 4.74
CA VAL A 59 -14.16 3.71 5.17
C VAL A 59 -15.24 3.05 4.30
N ARG A 60 -16.24 3.83 3.86
CA ARG A 60 -17.32 3.33 2.99
C ARG A 60 -16.93 3.22 1.52
N SER A 61 -15.81 3.82 1.11
CA SER A 61 -15.40 3.94 -0.28
C SER A 61 -14.63 2.73 -0.78
N ILE A 62 -15.37 1.63 -0.92
CA ILE A 62 -14.85 0.33 -1.36
C ILE A 62 -15.98 -0.57 -1.89
N SER A 63 -15.63 -1.53 -2.73
CA SER A 63 -16.55 -2.58 -3.19
C SER A 63 -16.05 -3.96 -2.73
N TRP A 64 -16.76 -4.55 -1.75
CA TRP A 64 -16.43 -5.88 -1.23
C TRP A 64 -16.60 -6.99 -2.27
N SER A 65 -17.57 -6.85 -3.18
CA SER A 65 -17.75 -7.84 -4.26
C SER A 65 -16.58 -7.87 -5.23
N GLN A 66 -15.99 -6.71 -5.53
CA GLN A 66 -14.79 -6.62 -6.37
C GLN A 66 -13.57 -7.23 -5.67
N MET A 67 -13.38 -6.96 -4.38
CA MET A 67 -12.26 -7.52 -3.62
C MET A 67 -12.36 -9.04 -3.48
N ALA A 68 -13.56 -9.59 -3.35
CA ALA A 68 -13.80 -11.03 -3.33
C ALA A 68 -13.71 -11.70 -4.72
N GLY A 69 -13.34 -10.98 -5.78
CA GLY A 69 -13.17 -11.54 -7.13
C GLY A 69 -14.48 -11.98 -7.80
N ALA A 70 -15.62 -11.40 -7.42
CA ALA A 70 -16.92 -11.75 -7.99
C ALA A 70 -16.99 -11.41 -9.49
N ALA A 71 -17.34 -12.41 -10.31
CA ALA A 71 -17.58 -12.23 -11.73
C ALA A 71 -19.03 -11.78 -11.97
N GLY A 72 -19.20 -10.51 -12.32
CA GLY A 72 -20.48 -9.92 -12.72
C GLY A 72 -20.23 -8.56 -13.35
N PRO A 73 -21.21 -7.95 -14.04
CA PRO A 73 -21.05 -6.58 -14.54
C PRO A 73 -20.71 -5.72 -13.33
N LEU A 74 -19.46 -5.26 -13.29
CA LEU A 74 -18.88 -4.54 -12.17
C LEU A 74 -19.40 -3.11 -12.20
N GLU A 75 -20.71 -2.96 -12.18
CA GLU A 75 -21.37 -1.69 -11.99
C GLU A 75 -20.84 -1.15 -10.67
N PRO A 76 -19.97 -0.12 -10.70
CA PRO A 76 -19.32 0.28 -9.48
C PRO A 76 -20.41 0.83 -8.58
N LEU A 77 -20.51 0.31 -7.37
CA LEU A 77 -21.59 0.71 -6.48
C LEU A 77 -21.44 2.20 -6.11
N PRO A 78 -22.52 2.89 -5.73
CA PRO A 78 -22.43 4.23 -5.14
C PRO A 78 -21.48 4.28 -3.93
N SER A 79 -21.18 3.13 -3.30
CA SER A 79 -20.17 3.04 -2.26
C SER A 79 -18.80 3.49 -2.76
N CYS A 80 -18.41 3.23 -4.00
CA CYS A 80 -17.09 3.56 -4.55
C CYS A 80 -16.87 5.03 -4.91
N GLU A 81 -17.84 5.92 -4.70
CA GLU A 81 -17.64 7.35 -4.98
C GLU A 81 -16.57 7.97 -4.08
N PRO A 82 -15.78 8.93 -4.61
CA PRO A 82 -15.76 9.43 -5.99
C PRO A 82 -14.94 8.56 -6.97
N GLN A 83 -14.14 7.61 -6.47
CA GLN A 83 -13.16 6.85 -7.24
C GLN A 83 -13.77 5.63 -7.95
N ARG A 84 -14.81 5.92 -8.74
CA ARG A 84 -15.62 4.94 -9.45
C ARG A 84 -15.17 4.76 -10.90
N TYR A 85 -14.86 5.87 -11.57
CA TYR A 85 -14.42 5.92 -12.96
C TYR A 85 -13.13 6.71 -13.10
N LEU A 86 -12.27 6.32 -14.04
CA LEU A 86 -11.14 7.13 -14.45
C LEU A 86 -11.67 8.45 -15.04
N GLY A 87 -11.22 9.59 -14.53
CA GLY A 87 -11.75 10.90 -14.95
C GLY A 87 -13.15 11.23 -14.41
N GLY A 88 -13.68 10.46 -13.45
CA GLY A 88 -14.88 10.79 -12.68
C GLY A 88 -16.23 10.52 -13.35
N ARG A 89 -16.25 10.01 -14.60
CA ARG A 89 -17.46 9.68 -15.36
C ARG A 89 -17.21 8.49 -16.27
N ARG A 90 -18.29 7.85 -16.73
CA ARG A 90 -18.20 6.83 -17.77
C ARG A 90 -17.62 7.43 -19.04
N ASP A 91 -16.73 6.69 -19.66
CA ASP A 91 -16.18 7.02 -20.97
C ASP A 91 -16.22 5.79 -21.88
N ALA A 92 -17.13 5.81 -22.86
CA ALA A 92 -17.31 4.71 -23.80
C ALA A 92 -16.10 4.52 -24.75
N SER A 93 -15.17 5.46 -24.80
CA SER A 93 -13.92 5.32 -25.55
C SER A 93 -12.87 4.46 -24.83
N LEU A 94 -13.05 4.22 -23.53
CA LEU A 94 -12.14 3.43 -22.69
C LEU A 94 -12.69 2.02 -22.39
N PRO A 95 -11.82 1.04 -22.11
CA PRO A 95 -12.23 -0.29 -21.64
C PRO A 95 -13.15 -0.19 -20.42
N ASP A 96 -14.14 -1.10 -20.34
CA ASP A 96 -15.15 -1.14 -19.27
C ASP A 96 -15.81 0.21 -18.95
N GLN A 97 -15.93 1.09 -19.94
CA GLN A 97 -16.49 2.44 -19.80
C GLN A 97 -15.74 3.29 -18.75
N ALA A 98 -14.41 3.08 -18.63
CA ALA A 98 -13.53 3.70 -17.65
C ALA A 98 -13.76 3.28 -16.20
N ALA A 99 -14.43 2.15 -15.92
CA ALA A 99 -14.60 1.64 -14.57
C ALA A 99 -13.25 1.27 -13.93
N ILE A 100 -13.03 1.68 -12.67
CA ILE A 100 -11.80 1.37 -11.93
C ILE A 100 -11.98 0.02 -11.20
N HIS A 101 -10.98 -0.85 -11.33
CA HIS A 101 -10.94 -2.13 -10.63
C HIS A 101 -9.58 -2.32 -9.93
N PRO A 102 -9.55 -2.41 -8.58
CA PRO A 102 -10.64 -2.21 -7.61
C PRO A 102 -11.06 -0.74 -7.43
N CYS A 103 -12.36 -0.46 -7.27
CA CYS A 103 -12.89 0.91 -7.08
C CYS A 103 -12.89 1.38 -5.62
N GLY A 104 -12.86 2.71 -5.44
CA GLY A 104 -12.99 3.38 -4.15
C GLY A 104 -11.72 4.08 -3.65
N LEU A 105 -11.88 4.91 -2.62
CA LEU A 105 -10.78 5.69 -2.03
C LEU A 105 -9.76 4.81 -1.30
N ILE A 106 -10.20 3.71 -0.68
CA ILE A 106 -9.29 2.79 0.03
C ILE A 106 -8.27 2.18 -0.94
N PRO A 107 -8.67 1.47 -2.01
CA PRO A 107 -7.69 0.90 -2.94
C PRO A 107 -6.89 1.96 -3.72
N SER A 108 -7.48 3.13 -4.00
CA SER A 108 -6.80 4.20 -4.74
C SER A 108 -5.73 4.94 -3.94
N SER A 109 -5.68 4.74 -2.62
CA SER A 109 -4.71 5.39 -1.72
C SER A 109 -3.78 4.37 -1.08
N LEU A 110 -3.56 3.24 -1.75
CA LEU A 110 -2.60 2.23 -1.31
C LEU A 110 -1.20 2.83 -1.26
N PHE A 111 -0.51 2.56 -0.16
CA PHE A 111 0.89 2.94 0.02
C PHE A 111 1.78 2.23 -1.00
N ASN A 112 2.59 2.99 -1.73
CA ASN A 112 3.36 2.50 -2.88
C ASN A 112 4.88 2.71 -2.77
N ASP A 113 5.41 3.13 -1.61
CA ASP A 113 6.86 3.16 -1.43
C ASP A 113 7.39 1.73 -1.25
N SER A 114 8.64 1.52 -1.69
CA SER A 114 9.34 0.25 -1.58
C SER A 114 10.52 0.39 -0.63
N PHE A 115 10.71 -0.60 0.25
CA PHE A 115 11.80 -0.60 1.23
C PHE A 115 12.80 -1.72 0.92
N SER A 116 14.09 -1.40 1.03
CA SER A 116 15.20 -2.36 1.00
C SER A 116 16.06 -2.17 2.24
N LEU A 117 16.34 -3.26 2.96
CA LEU A 117 17.16 -3.22 4.16
C LEU A 117 18.56 -3.75 3.87
N HIS A 118 19.56 -2.99 4.30
CA HIS A 118 20.96 -3.38 4.25
C HIS A 118 21.54 -3.22 5.65
N GLN A 119 22.24 -4.25 6.12
CA GLN A 119 23.01 -4.21 7.35
C GLN A 119 24.45 -3.87 7.03
N THR A 120 25.00 -2.91 7.75
CA THR A 120 26.43 -2.61 7.82
C THR A 120 26.92 -3.00 9.22
N CYS A 121 27.93 -3.85 9.27
CA CYS A 121 28.59 -4.29 10.50
C CYS A 121 30.11 -4.09 10.35
N ASP A 122 30.81 -3.94 11.48
CA ASP A 122 32.28 -3.92 11.50
C ASP A 122 32.85 -5.21 10.89
N ASP A 123 32.17 -6.33 11.13
CA ASP A 123 32.43 -7.59 10.44
C ASP A 123 31.85 -7.56 9.02
N ALA A 124 32.72 -7.32 8.04
CA ALA A 124 32.36 -7.29 6.61
C ALA A 124 31.67 -8.57 6.11
N ALA A 125 31.87 -9.70 6.80
CA ALA A 125 31.21 -10.98 6.49
C ALA A 125 29.71 -11.00 6.84
N LEU A 126 29.26 -10.12 7.75
CA LEU A 126 27.86 -9.99 8.18
C LEU A 126 27.14 -8.83 7.48
N SER A 127 27.88 -7.96 6.80
CA SER A 127 27.30 -6.86 6.03
C SER A 127 26.60 -7.40 4.78
N GLY A 128 25.36 -7.00 4.55
CA GLY A 128 24.58 -7.53 3.44
C GLY A 128 23.12 -7.09 3.40
N HIS A 129 22.42 -7.55 2.36
CA HIS A 129 20.99 -7.31 2.19
C HIS A 129 20.19 -8.21 3.15
N ILE A 130 19.27 -7.62 3.92
CA ILE A 130 18.35 -8.34 4.80
C ILE A 130 17.08 -8.66 4.01
N PRO A 131 16.77 -9.95 3.74
CA PRO A 131 15.57 -10.31 3.01
C PRO A 131 14.30 -10.02 3.83
N LEU A 132 13.37 -9.27 3.23
CA LEU A 132 12.03 -9.03 3.78
C LEU A 132 11.05 -10.09 3.26
N HIS A 133 10.26 -10.68 4.16
CA HIS A 133 9.21 -11.62 3.80
C HIS A 133 7.84 -10.91 3.76
N LEU A 134 7.03 -11.19 2.73
CA LEU A 134 5.75 -10.48 2.48
C LEU A 134 4.50 -11.23 3.00
N ASP A 135 4.65 -12.35 3.71
CA ASP A 135 3.52 -13.05 4.37
C ASP A 135 3.10 -12.30 5.66
N VAL A 136 2.50 -11.12 5.48
CA VAL A 136 2.11 -10.20 6.56
C VAL A 136 0.60 -10.10 6.77
N ALA A 137 -0.19 -10.62 5.82
CA ALA A 137 -1.65 -10.63 5.91
C ALA A 137 -2.13 -11.72 6.88
N PHE A 138 -3.28 -11.51 7.52
CA PHE A 138 -3.85 -12.55 8.36
C PHE A 138 -4.26 -13.75 7.52
N ARG A 139 -3.87 -14.96 7.96
CA ARG A 139 -4.27 -16.20 7.29
C ARG A 139 -5.79 -16.35 7.16
N SER A 140 -6.56 -15.81 8.11
CA SER A 140 -8.02 -15.81 8.05
C SER A 140 -8.56 -15.00 6.88
N GLU A 141 -7.94 -13.86 6.54
CA GLU A 141 -8.35 -13.03 5.40
C GLU A 141 -8.11 -13.73 4.07
N LEU A 142 -7.01 -14.48 3.97
CA LEU A 142 -6.70 -15.33 2.82
C LEU A 142 -7.65 -16.54 2.72
N ALA A 143 -7.97 -17.17 3.85
CA ALA A 143 -8.76 -18.41 3.90
C ALA A 143 -10.26 -18.19 3.67
N THR A 144 -10.79 -17.00 3.98
CA THR A 144 -12.23 -16.69 3.90
C THR A 144 -12.67 -16.15 2.54
N ALA A 145 -11.78 -16.12 1.54
CA ALA A 145 -12.03 -15.52 0.23
C ALA A 145 -12.52 -14.05 0.31
N LEU A 146 -12.16 -13.33 1.37
CA LEU A 146 -12.41 -11.88 1.48
C LEU A 146 -11.69 -11.12 0.37
N PHE A 147 -10.49 -11.59 0.02
CA PHE A 147 -9.70 -11.11 -1.10
C PHE A 147 -9.43 -12.27 -2.04
N SER A 148 -9.79 -12.14 -3.32
CA SER A 148 -9.63 -13.19 -4.31
C SER A 148 -9.51 -12.61 -5.72
N ASN A 149 -8.77 -13.29 -6.58
CA ASN A 149 -8.65 -12.89 -7.98
C ASN A 149 -9.98 -13.06 -8.71
N PRO A 150 -10.33 -12.17 -9.64
CA PRO A 150 -11.52 -12.32 -10.48
C PRO A 150 -11.44 -13.63 -11.27
N ARG A 151 -12.55 -14.38 -11.30
CA ARG A 151 -12.62 -15.68 -12.00
C ARG A 151 -12.53 -15.56 -13.53
N ASN A 152 -12.84 -14.38 -14.07
CA ASN A 152 -12.76 -14.09 -15.51
C ASN A 152 -12.42 -12.61 -15.67
N ALA A 153 -11.14 -12.31 -15.87
CA ALA A 153 -10.66 -10.93 -15.96
C ALA A 153 -10.58 -10.51 -17.42
N THR A 154 -11.45 -9.60 -17.85
CA THR A 154 -11.53 -9.13 -19.25
C THR A 154 -10.76 -7.84 -19.49
N ASN A 155 -10.09 -7.31 -18.46
CA ASN A 155 -9.55 -5.94 -18.44
C ASN A 155 -8.11 -5.81 -17.92
N PHE A 156 -7.40 -6.93 -17.75
CA PHE A 156 -5.93 -6.85 -17.74
C PHE A 156 -5.48 -6.72 -19.19
N ASN A 157 -4.77 -5.64 -19.48
CA ASN A 157 -4.19 -5.35 -20.80
C ASN A 157 -3.43 -6.58 -21.32
N THR A 158 -3.94 -7.21 -22.38
CA THR A 158 -3.18 -8.12 -23.26
C THR A 158 -2.53 -7.31 -24.36
#